data_AF-A0A2P4SY83-F1
#
_entry.id   AF-A0A2P4SY83-F1
#
_cell.length_a   1.000
_cell.length_b   1.000
_cell.length_c   1.000
_cell.angle_alpha   90.00
_cell.angle_beta   90.00
_cell.angle_gamma   90.00
#
_symmetry.space_group_name_H-M   'P 1'
#
loop_
_entity.id
_entity.type
_entity.pdbx_description
1 polymer ?
#
loop_
_entity_poly.entity_id
_entity_poly.type
_entity_poly.pdbx_seq_one_letter_code
_entity_poly.pdbx_strand_id
1 'polypeptide(L)'
;DLKPSNLAVNEDCELRILDFGLARQTDDEMTGYVATRWYRAPEIMLNWMHYNQTVDIWSVGCIMAELLKGKALFPGDDYIDQLKRIMEVVGTPSSELLKKISSEHARKYIESLPHMPQQDLKAVFRGANPLAVDLLEKMLILDSDKRITASAALAHPYFVQYHDPDDEPEAEPYDESIENKERTIEEWKELTYEEVMSFKPPDLKMDSLEIEQ
;
A
#
# COMPACT_ATOMS: atom_id res chain seq x y z
N ASP A 1 3.14 -1.21 -5.03
CA ASP A 1 2.84 -2.66 -5.05
C ASP A 1 3.31 -3.30 -3.75
N LEU A 2 2.85 -2.79 -2.60
CA LEU A 2 3.25 -3.33 -1.31
C LEU A 2 2.58 -4.68 -1.06
N LYS A 3 3.40 -5.68 -0.77
CA LYS A 3 3.02 -7.07 -0.45
C LYS A 3 4.17 -7.75 0.29
N PRO A 4 3.95 -8.85 1.03
CA PRO A 4 5.00 -9.48 1.84
C PRO A 4 6.27 -9.83 1.07
N SER A 5 6.16 -10.28 -0.19
CA SER A 5 7.34 -10.61 -1.00
C SER A 5 8.22 -9.40 -1.37
N ASN A 6 7.68 -8.18 -1.23
CA ASN A 6 8.40 -6.93 -1.50
C ASN A 6 8.89 -6.27 -0.19
N LEU A 7 8.89 -7.01 0.92
CA LEU A 7 9.45 -6.60 2.20
C LEU A 7 10.59 -7.56 2.55
N ALA A 8 11.83 -7.11 2.45
CA ALA A 8 12.98 -7.88 2.90
C ALA A 8 13.13 -7.74 4.41
N VAL A 9 13.40 -8.85 5.09
CA VAL A 9 13.62 -8.91 6.54
C VAL A 9 14.89 -9.71 6.80
N ASN A 10 15.79 -9.21 7.65
CA ASN A 10 16.98 -9.94 8.10
C ASN A 10 16.75 -10.67 9.44
N GLU A 11 17.79 -11.29 9.99
CA GLU A 11 17.72 -12.09 11.23
C GLU A 11 17.39 -11.23 12.48
N ASP A 12 17.70 -9.94 12.43
CA ASP A 12 17.44 -8.97 13.49
C ASP A 12 16.06 -8.29 13.38
N CYS A 13 15.21 -8.77 12.45
CA CYS A 13 13.91 -8.19 12.12
C CYS A 13 13.97 -6.75 11.56
N GLU A 14 15.10 -6.33 10.99
CA GLU A 14 15.18 -5.09 10.23
C GLU A 14 14.49 -5.26 8.88
N LEU A 15 13.57 -4.35 8.56
CA LEU A 15 12.75 -4.41 7.36
C LEU A 15 13.18 -3.37 6.34
N ARG A 16 13.25 -3.77 5.06
CA ARG A 16 13.45 -2.86 3.93
C ARG A 16 12.39 -3.10 2.84
N ILE A 17 11.79 -2.02 2.35
CA ILE A 17 10.87 -2.06 1.22
C ILE A 17 11.67 -2.26 -0.07
N LEU A 18 11.16 -3.13 -0.94
CA LEU A 18 11.75 -3.46 -2.23
C LEU A 18 10.82 -3.09 -3.40
N ASP A 19 11.37 -3.25 -4.62
CA ASP A 19 10.62 -3.23 -5.88
C ASP A 19 9.90 -1.90 -6.17
N PHE A 20 10.71 -0.86 -6.38
CA PHE A 20 10.28 0.47 -6.77
C PHE A 20 10.03 0.60 -8.29
N GLY A 21 10.17 -0.49 -9.07
CA GLY A 21 10.02 -0.44 -10.54
C GLY A 21 8.61 -0.07 -11.02
N LEU A 22 7.62 -0.24 -10.14
CA LEU A 22 6.21 0.13 -10.37
C LEU A 22 5.80 1.38 -9.59
N ALA A 23 6.73 2.04 -8.89
CA ALA A 23 6.43 3.26 -8.14
C ALA A 23 6.14 4.41 -9.11
N ARG A 24 5.10 5.20 -8.81
CA ARG A 24 4.69 6.40 -9.54
C ARG A 24 4.18 7.41 -8.52
N GLN A 25 4.35 8.71 -8.77
CA GLN A 25 3.66 9.70 -7.95
C GLN A 25 2.17 9.75 -8.32
N THR A 26 1.41 10.49 -7.52
CA THR A 26 0.00 10.79 -7.72
C THR A 26 -0.31 11.23 -9.16
N ASP A 27 -1.49 10.83 -9.66
CA ASP A 27 -2.14 11.28 -10.92
C ASP A 27 -1.90 10.49 -12.23
N ASP A 28 -1.04 9.46 -12.25
CA ASP A 28 -0.89 8.60 -13.45
C ASP A 28 -2.02 7.55 -13.57
N GLU A 29 -2.40 7.11 -14.78
CA GLU A 29 -3.34 5.99 -14.97
C GLU A 29 -2.61 4.63 -14.91
N MET A 30 -2.92 3.78 -13.94
CA MET A 30 -2.43 2.39 -13.97
C MET A 30 -3.25 1.57 -14.96
N THR A 31 -2.58 1.05 -16.00
CA THR A 31 -3.15 -0.05 -16.81
C THR A 31 -3.14 -1.35 -15.99
N GLY A 32 -4.18 -2.18 -16.18
CA GLY A 32 -4.45 -3.36 -15.37
C GLY A 32 -3.24 -4.31 -15.22
N TYR A 33 -2.59 -4.25 -14.06
CA TYR A 33 -1.36 -5.00 -13.81
C TYR A 33 -1.63 -6.48 -13.47
N VAL A 34 -0.84 -7.38 -14.04
CA VAL A 34 -0.89 -8.85 -13.83
C VAL A 34 0.06 -9.23 -12.69
N ALA A 35 -0.41 -9.09 -11.45
CA ALA A 35 0.28 -9.61 -10.27
C ALA A 35 -0.74 -9.93 -9.17
N THR A 36 -0.26 -10.45 -8.04
CA THR A 36 -1.06 -10.83 -6.87
C THR A 36 -1.95 -9.66 -6.44
N ARG A 37 -3.27 -9.90 -6.41
CA ARG A 37 -4.31 -8.87 -6.25
C ARG A 37 -4.66 -8.60 -4.79
N TRP A 38 -4.26 -9.50 -3.90
CA TRP A 38 -4.77 -9.61 -2.53
C TRP A 38 -4.50 -8.38 -1.65
N TYR A 39 -3.47 -7.60 -1.98
CA TYR A 39 -3.05 -6.40 -1.25
C TYR A 39 -3.45 -5.10 -1.95
N ARG A 40 -4.11 -5.17 -3.11
CA ARG A 40 -4.47 -3.97 -3.87
C ARG A 40 -5.69 -3.30 -3.26
N ALA A 41 -5.65 -1.97 -3.22
CA ALA A 41 -6.78 -1.15 -2.83
C ALA A 41 -7.96 -1.30 -3.82
N PRO A 42 -9.21 -1.26 -3.35
CA PRO A 42 -10.39 -1.47 -4.20
C PRO A 42 -10.49 -0.42 -5.33
N GLU A 43 -10.10 0.83 -5.09
CA GLU A 43 -10.12 1.90 -6.09
C GLU A 43 -9.15 1.64 -7.26
N ILE A 44 -8.01 0.98 -7.03
CA ILE A 44 -7.09 0.54 -8.10
C ILE A 44 -7.74 -0.58 -8.92
N MET A 45 -8.35 -1.55 -8.24
CA MET A 45 -8.90 -2.74 -8.91
C MET A 45 -10.00 -2.39 -9.90
N LEU A 46 -10.66 -1.27 -9.69
CA LEU A 46 -11.89 -0.93 -10.37
C LEU A 46 -11.72 0.32 -11.25
N ASN A 47 -10.57 0.99 -11.14
CA ASN A 47 -10.20 2.20 -11.88
C ASN A 47 -11.23 3.32 -11.71
N TRP A 48 -11.64 3.58 -10.46
CA TRP A 48 -12.81 4.41 -10.15
C TRP A 48 -12.50 5.85 -9.81
N MET A 49 -11.26 6.19 -9.49
CA MET A 49 -10.83 7.53 -9.12
C MET A 49 -9.33 7.68 -9.42
N HIS A 50 -8.87 8.94 -9.52
CA HIS A 50 -7.45 9.24 -9.37
C HIS A 50 -7.01 8.71 -7.99
N TYR A 51 -6.04 7.81 -7.99
CA TYR A 51 -5.53 7.20 -6.78
C TYR A 51 -4.33 8.01 -6.28
N ASN A 52 -4.06 7.91 -4.99
CA ASN A 52 -2.97 8.59 -4.32
C ASN A 52 -2.27 7.63 -3.35
N GLN A 53 -1.31 8.14 -2.57
CA GLN A 53 -0.56 7.40 -1.56
C GLN A 53 -1.40 6.55 -0.58
N THR A 54 -2.70 6.82 -0.42
CA THR A 54 -3.58 6.03 0.46
C THR A 54 -3.84 4.60 -0.03
N VAL A 55 -3.50 4.28 -1.29
CA VAL A 55 -3.54 2.90 -1.79
C VAL A 55 -2.53 2.00 -1.09
N ASP A 56 -1.37 2.55 -0.74
CA ASP A 56 -0.33 1.81 -0.03
C ASP A 56 -0.72 1.57 1.43
N ILE A 57 -1.49 2.48 2.05
CA ILE A 57 -2.07 2.28 3.38
C ILE A 57 -3.02 1.07 3.41
N TRP A 58 -3.81 0.88 2.35
CA TRP A 58 -4.65 -0.31 2.23
C TRP A 58 -3.79 -1.58 2.18
N SER A 59 -2.73 -1.58 1.38
CA SER A 59 -1.80 -2.71 1.29
C SER A 59 -1.15 -3.02 2.65
N VAL A 60 -0.72 -1.99 3.39
CA VAL A 60 -0.19 -2.12 4.76
C VAL A 60 -1.22 -2.74 5.69
N GLY A 61 -2.49 -2.30 5.62
CA GLY A 61 -3.59 -2.91 6.39
C GLY A 61 -3.78 -4.40 6.08
N CYS A 62 -3.70 -4.79 4.80
CA CYS A 62 -3.75 -6.20 4.40
C CYS A 62 -2.57 -7.01 4.94
N ILE A 63 -1.34 -6.47 4.87
CA ILE A 63 -0.13 -7.11 5.40
C ILE A 63 -0.22 -7.27 6.91
N MET A 64 -0.60 -6.22 7.64
CA MET A 64 -0.75 -6.25 9.10
C MET A 64 -1.82 -7.28 9.52
N ALA A 65 -2.95 -7.32 8.82
CA ALA A 65 -3.99 -8.32 9.06
C ALA A 65 -3.50 -9.75 8.80
N GLU A 66 -2.68 -9.95 7.77
CA GLU A 66 -2.09 -11.25 7.46
C GLU A 66 -1.09 -11.70 8.54
N LEU A 67 -0.25 -10.80 9.04
CA LEU A 67 0.66 -11.07 10.15
C LEU A 67 -0.09 -11.47 11.43
N LEU A 68 -1.22 -10.81 11.74
CA LEU A 68 -2.03 -11.13 12.91
C LEU A 68 -2.82 -12.45 12.77
N LYS A 69 -3.24 -12.80 11.55
CA LYS A 69 -4.12 -13.96 11.28
C LYS A 69 -3.36 -15.20 10.80
N GLY A 70 -2.11 -15.05 10.37
CA GLY A 70 -1.29 -16.09 9.75
C GLY A 70 -1.74 -16.49 8.33
N LYS A 71 -2.61 -15.70 7.69
CA LYS A 71 -3.10 -15.95 6.32
C LYS A 71 -3.64 -14.67 5.69
N ALA A 72 -3.58 -14.59 4.36
CA ALA A 72 -4.10 -13.48 3.58
C ALA A 72 -5.54 -13.11 3.96
N LEU A 73 -5.79 -11.81 4.12
CA LEU A 73 -7.09 -11.28 4.50
C LEU A 73 -8.11 -11.40 3.36
N PHE A 74 -7.69 -11.07 2.13
CA PHE A 74 -8.53 -11.08 0.94
C PHE A 74 -7.92 -11.93 -0.19
N PRO A 75 -7.96 -13.27 -0.09
CA PRO A 75 -7.41 -14.16 -1.12
C PRO A 75 -8.42 -14.37 -2.26
N GLY A 76 -8.61 -13.36 -3.10
CA GLY A 76 -9.53 -13.44 -4.26
C GLY A 76 -8.94 -14.17 -5.46
N ASP A 77 -9.76 -14.96 -6.13
CA ASP A 77 -9.38 -15.73 -7.32
C ASP A 77 -9.36 -14.87 -8.60
N ASP A 78 -10.23 -13.86 -8.67
CA ASP A 78 -10.31 -12.88 -9.74
C ASP A 78 -10.72 -11.49 -9.21
N TYR A 79 -10.88 -10.49 -10.09
CA TYR A 79 -11.26 -9.13 -9.68
C TYR A 79 -12.61 -9.06 -8.96
N ILE A 80 -13.57 -9.88 -9.39
CA ILE A 80 -14.93 -9.89 -8.88
C ILE A 80 -14.95 -10.58 -7.50
N ASP A 81 -14.30 -11.73 -7.39
CA ASP A 81 -14.16 -12.45 -6.12
C ASP A 81 -13.38 -11.61 -5.09
N GLN A 82 -12.28 -10.99 -5.51
CA GLN A 82 -11.50 -10.09 -4.65
C GLN A 82 -12.35 -8.94 -4.10
N LEU A 83 -13.15 -8.28 -4.96
CA LEU A 83 -14.01 -7.18 -4.51
C LEU A 83 -15.08 -7.67 -3.53
N LYS A 84 -15.70 -8.83 -3.79
CA LYS A 84 -16.69 -9.44 -2.88
C LYS A 84 -16.08 -9.71 -1.51
N ARG A 85 -14.91 -10.36 -1.46
CA ARG A 85 -14.20 -10.65 -0.20
C ARG A 85 -13.87 -9.39 0.60
N ILE A 86 -13.51 -8.30 -0.10
CA ILE A 86 -13.31 -7.00 0.54
C ILE A 86 -14.62 -6.56 1.20
N MET A 87 -15.71 -6.45 0.43
CA MET A 87 -17.00 -5.96 0.93
C MET A 87 -17.62 -6.86 2.01
N GLU A 88 -17.33 -8.16 2.01
CA GLU A 88 -17.74 -9.06 3.08
C GLU A 88 -17.17 -8.67 4.45
N VAL A 89 -15.99 -8.02 4.48
CA VAL A 89 -15.33 -7.58 5.71
C VAL A 89 -15.62 -6.11 6.00
N VAL A 90 -15.38 -5.21 5.03
CA VAL A 90 -15.46 -3.76 5.23
C VAL A 90 -16.85 -3.18 4.92
N GLY A 91 -17.78 -4.01 4.45
CA GLY A 91 -19.13 -3.63 4.05
C GLY A 91 -19.21 -3.13 2.60
N THR A 92 -20.43 -2.95 2.11
CA THR A 92 -20.67 -2.31 0.79
C THR A 92 -20.46 -0.79 0.87
N PRO A 93 -19.98 -0.13 -0.21
CA PRO A 93 -19.84 1.32 -0.28
C PRO A 93 -21.10 2.09 0.12
N SER A 94 -20.93 3.22 0.83
CA SER A 94 -22.02 4.14 1.11
C SER A 94 -22.47 4.88 -0.16
N SER A 95 -23.69 5.43 -0.15
CA SER A 95 -24.19 6.24 -1.27
C SER A 95 -23.32 7.48 -1.57
N GLU A 96 -22.58 7.98 -0.57
CA GLU A 96 -21.61 9.07 -0.77
C GLU A 96 -20.38 8.59 -1.53
N LEU A 97 -19.83 7.44 -1.13
CA LEU A 97 -18.68 6.84 -1.81
C LEU A 97 -19.04 6.41 -3.23
N LEU A 98 -20.26 5.89 -3.46
CA LEU A 98 -20.74 5.55 -4.80
C LEU A 98 -20.75 6.74 -5.76
N LYS A 99 -20.99 7.96 -5.27
CA LYS A 99 -20.94 9.19 -6.09
C LYS A 99 -19.52 9.58 -6.49
N LYS A 100 -18.52 9.22 -5.68
CA LYS A 100 -17.12 9.49 -5.94
C LYS A 100 -16.55 8.58 -7.05
N ILE A 101 -17.11 7.39 -7.23
CA ILE A 101 -16.74 6.44 -8.28
C ILE A 101 -17.04 7.04 -9.66
N SER A 102 -16.03 7.33 -10.46
CA SER A 102 -16.16 7.91 -11.81
C SER A 102 -16.69 6.90 -12.85
N SER A 103 -16.35 5.62 -12.70
CA SER A 103 -16.73 4.55 -13.64
C SER A 103 -18.20 4.15 -13.47
N GLU A 104 -19.03 4.46 -14.47
CA GLU A 104 -20.46 4.13 -14.47
C GLU A 104 -20.73 2.61 -14.45
N HIS A 105 -19.97 1.84 -15.25
CA HIS A 105 -20.13 0.38 -15.34
C HIS A 105 -20.04 -0.28 -13.97
N ALA A 106 -19.14 0.26 -13.17
CA ALA A 106 -18.64 -0.42 -12.02
C ALA A 106 -19.34 0.10 -10.74
N ARG A 107 -19.83 1.36 -10.76
CA ARG A 107 -20.92 1.82 -9.89
C ARG A 107 -22.16 0.94 -10.01
N LYS A 108 -22.65 0.69 -11.24
CA LYS A 108 -23.81 -0.20 -11.50
C LYS A 108 -23.56 -1.63 -10.99
N TYR A 109 -22.33 -2.13 -11.16
CA TYR A 109 -21.96 -3.44 -10.65
C TYR A 109 -22.11 -3.51 -9.12
N ILE A 110 -21.55 -2.56 -8.36
CA ILE A 110 -21.72 -2.53 -6.89
C ILE A 110 -23.18 -2.40 -6.50
N GLU A 111 -23.93 -1.50 -7.15
CA GLU A 111 -25.35 -1.27 -6.86
C GLU A 111 -26.20 -2.54 -7.08
N SER A 112 -25.74 -3.45 -7.93
CA SER A 112 -26.40 -4.75 -8.17
C SER A 112 -26.13 -5.79 -7.07
N LEU A 113 -25.13 -5.56 -6.21
CA LEU A 113 -24.76 -6.48 -5.15
C LEU A 113 -25.68 -6.31 -3.93
N PRO A 114 -25.95 -7.38 -3.18
CA PRO A 114 -26.68 -7.26 -1.93
C PRO A 114 -25.90 -6.40 -0.93
N HIS A 115 -26.61 -5.60 -0.14
CA HIS A 115 -26.00 -4.83 0.94
C HIS A 115 -25.30 -5.76 1.94
N MET A 116 -24.04 -5.44 2.28
CA MET A 116 -23.25 -6.16 3.27
C MET A 116 -22.88 -5.19 4.39
N PRO A 117 -23.26 -5.47 5.65
CA PRO A 117 -22.81 -4.65 6.77
C PRO A 117 -21.32 -4.88 7.02
N GLN A 118 -20.62 -3.84 7.47
CA GLN A 118 -19.23 -3.97 7.93
C GLN A 118 -19.16 -4.96 9.10
N GLN A 119 -18.19 -5.88 9.06
CA GLN A 119 -17.92 -6.80 10.15
C GLN A 119 -17.26 -6.08 11.33
N ASP A 120 -17.50 -6.57 12.53
CA ASP A 120 -16.73 -6.18 13.70
C ASP A 120 -15.31 -6.77 13.61
N LEU A 121 -14.32 -5.93 13.32
CA LEU A 121 -12.94 -6.38 13.18
C LEU A 121 -12.38 -6.97 14.49
N LYS A 122 -12.92 -6.58 15.66
CA LYS A 122 -12.54 -7.20 16.94
C LYS A 122 -12.97 -8.66 17.02
N ALA A 123 -14.10 -8.99 16.40
CA ALA A 123 -14.56 -10.37 16.27
C ALA A 123 -13.75 -11.14 15.22
N VAL A 124 -13.37 -10.49 14.11
CA VAL A 124 -12.54 -11.08 13.04
C VAL A 124 -11.13 -11.41 13.55
N PHE A 125 -10.52 -10.50 14.31
CA PHE A 125 -9.18 -10.63 14.88
C PHE A 125 -9.24 -10.95 16.38
N ARG A 126 -10.04 -11.96 16.75
CA ARG A 126 -10.24 -12.36 18.15
C ARG A 126 -8.89 -12.72 18.81
N GLY A 127 -8.59 -12.04 19.92
CA GLY A 127 -7.37 -12.25 20.70
C GLY A 127 -6.19 -11.38 20.25
N ALA A 128 -6.33 -10.60 19.18
CA ALA A 128 -5.34 -9.59 18.81
C ALA A 128 -5.35 -8.42 19.82
N ASN A 129 -4.24 -7.68 19.86
CA ASN A 129 -4.13 -6.44 20.64
C ASN A 129 -5.24 -5.45 20.19
N PRO A 130 -6.08 -4.91 21.10
CA PRO A 130 -7.11 -3.95 20.73
C PRO A 130 -6.60 -2.72 19.96
N LEU A 131 -5.38 -2.26 20.25
CA LEU A 131 -4.75 -1.14 19.54
C LEU A 131 -4.34 -1.53 18.10
N ALA A 132 -4.00 -2.80 17.87
CA ALA A 132 -3.73 -3.30 16.52
C ALA A 132 -5.00 -3.31 15.67
N VAL A 133 -6.12 -3.77 16.26
CA VAL A 133 -7.43 -3.79 15.59
C VAL A 133 -7.91 -2.38 15.31
N ASP A 134 -7.78 -1.47 16.28
CA ASP A 134 -8.12 -0.06 16.13
C ASP A 134 -7.29 0.65 15.04
N LEU A 135 -6.03 0.25 14.83
CA LEU A 135 -5.22 0.72 13.70
C LEU A 135 -5.70 0.14 12.37
N LEU A 136 -6.00 -1.17 12.32
CA LEU A 136 -6.56 -1.82 11.13
C LEU A 136 -7.89 -1.19 10.69
N GLU A 137 -8.76 -0.84 11.63
CA GLU A 137 -10.03 -0.14 11.35
C GLU A 137 -9.81 1.22 10.67
N LYS A 138 -8.67 1.88 10.92
CA LYS A 138 -8.29 3.16 10.29
C LYS A 138 -7.57 3.00 8.94
N MET A 139 -6.98 1.84 8.68
CA MET A 139 -6.30 1.52 7.41
C MET A 139 -7.28 0.93 6.38
N LEU A 140 -8.13 -0.01 6.80
CA LEU A 140 -9.04 -0.79 5.94
C LEU A 140 -10.38 -0.09 5.74
N ILE A 141 -10.33 1.18 5.31
CA ILE A 141 -11.52 1.99 5.00
C ILE A 141 -11.71 2.04 3.48
N LEU A 142 -12.93 1.79 2.99
CA LEU A 142 -13.22 1.83 1.55
C LEU A 142 -13.00 3.21 0.93
N ASP A 143 -13.45 4.26 1.61
CA ASP A 143 -13.25 5.65 1.20
C ASP A 143 -11.79 6.04 1.45
N SER A 144 -10.99 6.11 0.39
CA SER A 144 -9.54 6.37 0.44
C SER A 144 -9.22 7.68 1.17
N ASP A 145 -10.04 8.72 1.00
CA ASP A 145 -9.89 10.02 1.64
C ASP A 145 -10.01 9.97 3.17
N LYS A 146 -10.58 8.88 3.71
CA LYS A 146 -10.78 8.69 5.16
C LYS A 146 -9.75 7.76 5.79
N ARG A 147 -8.84 7.17 5.00
CA ARG A 147 -7.76 6.32 5.53
C ARG A 147 -6.75 7.16 6.30
N ILE A 148 -6.20 6.57 7.35
CA ILE A 148 -5.07 7.17 8.07
C ILE A 148 -3.86 7.33 7.15
N THR A 149 -3.08 8.40 7.32
CA THR A 149 -1.80 8.56 6.60
C THR A 149 -0.70 7.76 7.27
N ALA A 150 0.43 7.53 6.58
CA ALA A 150 1.58 6.85 7.17
C ALA A 150 2.11 7.59 8.41
N SER A 151 2.29 8.91 8.32
CA SER A 151 2.74 9.75 9.45
C SER A 151 1.77 9.72 10.62
N ALA A 152 0.45 9.75 10.37
CA ALA A 152 -0.54 9.64 11.44
C ALA A 152 -0.59 8.22 12.05
N ALA A 153 -0.29 7.18 11.26
CA ALA A 153 -0.18 5.82 11.73
C ALA A 153 1.05 5.61 12.62
N LEU A 154 2.21 6.23 12.31
CA LEU A 154 3.41 6.20 13.16
C LEU A 154 3.12 6.76 14.56
N ALA A 155 2.36 7.86 14.64
CA ALA A 155 1.91 8.46 15.91
C ALA A 155 0.79 7.67 16.64
N HIS A 156 0.35 6.53 16.09
CA HIS A 156 -0.73 5.74 16.69
C HIS A 156 -0.26 5.07 18.01
N PRO A 157 -1.12 4.96 19.04
CA PRO A 157 -0.75 4.32 20.32
C PRO A 157 -0.25 2.87 20.21
N TYR A 158 -0.53 2.19 19.09
CA TYR A 158 -0.01 0.85 18.82
C TYR A 158 1.52 0.82 18.68
N PHE A 159 2.14 1.90 18.20
CA PHE A 159 3.58 2.01 17.99
C PHE A 159 4.29 2.88 19.03
N VAL A 160 3.65 3.21 20.15
CA VAL A 160 4.20 4.13 21.17
C VAL A 160 5.59 3.74 21.71
N GLN A 161 5.96 2.46 21.62
CA GLN A 161 7.27 1.97 22.05
C GLN A 161 8.40 2.23 21.04
N TYR A 162 8.05 2.47 19.78
CA TYR A 162 8.98 2.62 18.65
C TYR A 162 8.93 4.00 18.01
N HIS A 163 7.82 4.72 18.17
CA HIS A 163 7.61 6.02 17.57
C HIS A 163 8.62 7.04 18.13
N ASP A 164 9.42 7.62 17.21
CA ASP A 164 10.37 8.68 17.50
C ASP A 164 10.32 9.72 16.37
N PRO A 165 9.64 10.87 16.57
CA PRO A 165 9.53 11.91 15.55
C PRO A 165 10.88 12.46 15.06
N ASP A 166 11.94 12.37 15.87
CA ASP A 166 13.26 12.87 15.50
C ASP A 166 14.05 11.87 14.62
N ASP A 167 13.60 10.60 14.55
CA ASP A 167 14.16 9.51 13.73
C ASP A 167 13.17 9.01 12.65
N GLU A 168 12.17 9.83 12.31
CA GLU A 168 11.18 9.57 11.24
C GLU A 168 11.28 10.65 10.14
N PRO A 169 12.39 10.66 9.35
CA PRO A 169 12.65 11.74 8.40
C PRO A 169 11.71 11.73 7.19
N GLU A 170 11.41 12.92 6.67
CA GLU A 170 10.80 13.08 5.35
C GLU A 170 11.89 13.15 4.26
N ALA A 171 11.59 12.57 3.10
CA ALA A 171 12.48 12.63 1.93
C ALA A 171 12.29 13.94 1.16
N GLU A 172 13.35 14.39 0.49
CA GLU A 172 13.23 15.45 -0.51
C GLU A 172 12.28 15.02 -1.65
N PRO A 173 11.49 15.93 -2.23
CA PRO A 173 10.62 15.62 -3.35
C PRO A 173 11.38 15.01 -4.53
N TYR A 174 10.86 13.90 -5.07
CA TYR A 174 11.41 13.27 -6.26
C TYR A 174 10.95 13.99 -7.53
N ASP A 175 11.86 14.29 -8.46
CA ASP A 175 11.53 14.91 -9.76
C ASP A 175 11.20 13.81 -10.79
N GLU A 176 9.92 13.70 -11.15
CA GLU A 176 9.43 12.73 -12.16
C GLU A 176 9.25 13.34 -13.56
N SER A 177 9.69 14.58 -13.77
CA SER A 177 9.52 15.26 -15.06
C SER A 177 10.29 14.60 -16.21
N ILE A 178 11.24 13.71 -15.86
CA ILE A 178 12.01 12.90 -16.80
C ILE A 178 11.15 11.75 -17.33
N GLU A 179 10.42 11.08 -16.43
CA GLU A 179 9.52 9.93 -16.62
C GLU A 179 8.26 10.28 -17.39
N ASN A 180 7.71 11.47 -17.15
CA ASN A 180 6.45 11.91 -17.76
C ASN A 180 6.58 12.37 -19.23
N LYS A 181 7.75 12.18 -19.86
CA LYS A 181 7.99 12.54 -21.26
C LYS A 181 7.99 11.30 -22.14
N GLU A 182 7.26 11.37 -23.26
CA GLU A 182 7.41 10.39 -24.34
C GLU A 182 8.84 10.46 -24.90
N ARG A 183 9.54 9.33 -24.87
CA ARG A 183 10.93 9.21 -25.30
C ARG A 183 11.13 7.93 -26.09
N THR A 184 12.09 7.98 -27.00
CA THR A 184 12.58 6.83 -27.74
C THR A 184 13.39 5.88 -26.85
N ILE A 185 13.61 4.66 -27.33
CA ILE A 185 14.42 3.66 -26.61
C ILE A 185 15.86 4.17 -26.44
N GLU A 186 16.38 4.86 -27.46
CA GLU A 186 17.73 5.42 -27.46
C GLU A 186 17.90 6.52 -26.41
N GLU A 187 16.93 7.44 -26.28
CA GLU A 187 16.93 8.48 -25.24
C GLU A 187 16.84 7.87 -23.83
N TRP A 188 15.99 6.86 -23.63
CA TRP A 188 15.92 6.14 -22.35
C TRP A 188 17.24 5.48 -21.98
N LYS A 189 17.91 4.90 -22.97
CA LYS A 189 19.22 4.24 -22.79
C LYS A 189 20.30 5.24 -22.40
N GLU A 190 20.31 6.43 -23.01
CA GLU A 190 21.27 7.49 -22.70
C GLU A 190 21.06 8.01 -21.27
N LEU A 191 19.83 8.34 -20.88
CA LEU A 191 19.52 8.80 -19.51
C LEU A 191 19.87 7.74 -18.46
N THR A 192 19.54 6.47 -18.71
CA THR A 192 19.91 5.37 -17.80
C THR A 192 21.43 5.26 -17.67
N TYR A 193 22.18 5.45 -18.76
CA TYR A 193 23.64 5.42 -18.73
C TYR A 193 24.21 6.61 -17.93
N GLU A 194 23.66 7.80 -18.09
CA GLU A 194 24.05 8.99 -17.33
C GLU A 194 23.86 8.81 -15.82
N GLU A 195 22.73 8.24 -15.39
CA GLU A 195 22.46 7.93 -13.98
C GLU A 195 23.46 6.91 -13.41
N VAL A 196 23.80 5.86 -14.17
CA VAL A 196 24.84 4.90 -13.76
C VAL A 196 26.19 5.58 -13.59
N MET A 197 26.53 6.52 -14.48
CA MET A 197 27.81 7.23 -14.44
C MET A 197 27.86 8.33 -13.37
N SER A 198 26.71 8.89 -12.97
CA SER A 198 26.60 9.94 -11.96
C SER A 198 26.51 9.39 -10.52
N PHE A 199 26.28 8.08 -10.37
CA PHE A 199 26.14 7.43 -9.08
C PHE A 199 27.33 7.71 -8.15
N LYS A 200 27.04 8.19 -6.94
CA LYS A 200 28.01 8.39 -5.87
C LYS A 200 27.76 7.36 -4.78
N PRO A 201 28.72 6.49 -4.45
CA PRO A 201 28.56 5.54 -3.36
C PRO A 201 28.34 6.29 -2.04
N PRO A 202 27.49 5.78 -1.14
CA PRO A 202 27.31 6.38 0.17
C PRO A 202 28.62 6.31 0.97
N ASP A 203 28.81 7.29 1.87
CA ASP A 203 29.91 7.27 2.83
C ASP A 203 29.74 6.07 3.76
N LEU A 204 30.47 4.98 3.48
CA LEU A 204 30.54 3.84 4.38
C LEU A 204 31.29 4.28 5.64
N LYS A 205 30.57 4.59 6.72
CA LYS A 205 31.19 4.55 8.05
C LYS A 205 31.63 3.10 8.26
N MET A 206 32.94 2.87 8.24
CA MET A 206 33.55 1.62 8.66
C MET A 206 33.32 1.47 10.17
N ASP A 207 32.10 1.12 10.58
CA ASP A 207 31.93 0.53 11.90
C ASP A 207 32.60 -0.84 11.85
N SER A 208 33.58 -0.98 12.74
CA SER A 208 34.50 -2.09 12.93
C SER A 208 33.82 -3.45 12.81
N LEU A 209 34.00 -4.11 11.67
CA LEU A 209 34.02 -5.57 11.62
C LEU A 209 35.30 -6.01 12.35
N GLU A 210 35.26 -6.05 13.68
CA GLU A 210 36.16 -6.91 14.45
C GLU A 210 35.79 -8.35 14.07
N ILE A 211 36.54 -8.87 13.10
CA ILE A 211 36.55 -10.30 12.83
C ILE A 211 37.25 -10.95 14.03
N GLU A 212 36.47 -11.48 14.97
CA GLU A 212 37.01 -12.41 15.98
C GLU A 212 37.64 -13.60 15.25
N GLN A 213 38.93 -13.83 15.50
CA GLN A 213 39.74 -14.93 14.96
C GLN A 213 39.42 -16.27 15.62
#